data_AF-A0A929NLC5-F1
#
_entry.id   AF-A0A929NLC5-F1
#
_cell.length_a   1.000
_cell.length_b   1.000
_cell.length_c   1.000
_cell.angle_alpha   90.00
_cell.angle_beta   90.00
_cell.angle_gamma   90.00
#
_symmetry.space_group_name_H-M   'P 1'
#
loop_
_entity.id
_entity.type
_entity.pdbx_description
1 polymer ?
#
loop_
_entity_poly.entity_id
_entity_poly.type
_entity_poly.pdbx_seq_one_letter_code
_entity_poly.pdbx_strand_id
1 'polypeptide(L)'
;MRRVVVTGMGVVSSLGNNVAEVLDSLKNGRSGIRFSEVQAEMGFRSHVNGPVDIDLAAAIDRKVLRFMGEAAAYNFIAMQEAISDAGLTDDQVSNVRSGLIVGSGGGSTSNTVLAADNMREKGIRRVGPYMVTRTMASTTSACLATPFKIKGVNYSISSACSTSAHCIGNAMELIQLGKQDIVFAGGGEEVHWTQTVLFDGMGALSSKYNDTPETASRPYDATRDGFVISGGGGTLVIEELEHAKARGA
;
A
#
# COMPACT_ATOMS: atom_id res chain seq x y z
N MET A 1 -20.37 4.45 -22.33
CA MET A 1 -19.07 4.56 -21.61
C MET A 1 -18.17 3.45 -22.10
N ARG A 2 -16.85 3.67 -22.17
CA ARG A 2 -15.89 2.62 -22.57
C ARG A 2 -15.91 1.47 -21.57
N ARG A 3 -15.58 0.25 -22.01
CA ARG A 3 -15.52 -0.92 -21.12
C ARG A 3 -14.15 -0.98 -20.47
N VAL A 4 -14.11 -1.43 -19.22
CA VAL A 4 -12.92 -1.47 -18.39
C VAL A 4 -12.66 -2.90 -17.96
N VAL A 5 -11.39 -3.31 -17.96
CA VAL A 5 -10.92 -4.62 -17.51
C VAL A 5 -9.72 -4.47 -16.57
N VAL A 6 -9.45 -5.52 -15.81
CA VAL A 6 -8.20 -5.67 -15.04
C VAL A 6 -7.29 -6.57 -15.86
N THR A 7 -6.08 -6.11 -16.19
CA THR A 7 -5.12 -6.86 -17.02
C THR A 7 -3.87 -7.30 -16.27
N GLY A 8 -3.68 -6.83 -15.03
CA GLY A 8 -2.62 -7.33 -14.17
C GLY A 8 -2.84 -6.92 -12.72
N MET A 9 -2.20 -7.66 -11.81
CA MET A 9 -2.28 -7.45 -10.38
C MET A 9 -0.93 -7.66 -9.70
N GLY A 10 -0.72 -6.95 -8.59
CA GLY A 10 0.44 -7.17 -7.73
C GLY A 10 0.13 -6.80 -6.29
N VAL A 11 0.81 -7.47 -5.37
CA VAL A 11 0.49 -7.41 -3.94
C VAL A 11 1.72 -7.65 -3.05
N VAL A 12 1.81 -6.86 -1.99
CA VAL A 12 2.66 -7.09 -0.83
C VAL A 12 1.75 -7.09 0.40
N SER A 13 1.76 -8.17 1.18
CA SER A 13 0.79 -8.43 2.23
C SER A 13 1.41 -9.22 3.38
N SER A 14 0.79 -9.19 4.55
CA SER A 14 1.12 -10.10 5.66
C SER A 14 0.87 -11.58 5.32
N LEU A 15 0.16 -11.87 4.22
CA LEU A 15 -0.06 -13.22 3.69
C LEU A 15 0.96 -13.67 2.64
N GLY A 16 1.85 -12.79 2.18
CA GLY A 16 2.81 -13.07 1.12
C GLY A 16 3.24 -11.79 0.38
N ASN A 17 4.41 -11.85 -0.26
CA ASN A 17 5.04 -10.70 -0.92
C ASN A 17 4.82 -10.64 -2.43
N ASN A 18 3.95 -11.52 -2.94
CA ASN A 18 3.53 -11.58 -4.34
C ASN A 18 2.17 -12.32 -4.44
N VAL A 19 1.54 -12.26 -5.61
CA VAL A 19 0.23 -12.85 -5.90
C VAL A 19 0.24 -14.37 -5.65
N ALA A 20 1.32 -15.06 -6.00
CA ALA A 20 1.42 -16.51 -5.87
C ALA A 20 1.43 -16.95 -4.39
N GLU A 21 2.23 -16.30 -3.55
CA GLU A 21 2.28 -16.55 -2.11
C GLU A 21 0.96 -16.22 -1.42
N VAL A 22 0.35 -15.07 -1.75
CA VAL A 22 -0.95 -14.68 -1.21
C VAL A 22 -2.01 -15.70 -1.60
N LEU A 23 -2.06 -16.13 -2.86
CA LEU A 23 -2.99 -17.15 -3.33
C LEU A 23 -2.81 -18.48 -2.57
N ASP A 24 -1.57 -18.90 -2.35
CA ASP A 24 -1.30 -20.12 -1.59
C ASP A 24 -1.73 -19.98 -0.13
N SER A 25 -1.50 -18.83 0.50
CA SER A 25 -1.94 -18.59 1.88
C SER A 25 -3.46 -18.58 2.02
N LEU A 26 -4.16 -17.99 1.06
CA LEU A 26 -5.62 -18.01 0.99
C LEU A 26 -6.18 -19.42 0.81
N LYS A 27 -5.61 -20.21 -0.12
CA LYS A 27 -6.05 -21.60 -0.37
C LYS A 27 -5.86 -22.51 0.84
N ASN A 28 -4.84 -22.26 1.64
CA ASN A 28 -4.50 -23.07 2.81
C ASN A 28 -4.99 -22.49 4.15
N GLY A 29 -5.70 -21.35 4.13
CA GLY A 29 -6.21 -20.71 5.35
C GLY A 29 -5.13 -20.29 6.34
N ARG A 30 -3.94 -19.91 5.86
CA ARG A 30 -2.82 -19.48 6.73
C ARG A 30 -3.03 -18.05 7.18
N SER A 31 -2.94 -17.82 8.49
CA SER A 31 -3.02 -16.48 9.06
C SER A 31 -1.73 -15.70 8.83
N GLY A 32 -1.86 -14.42 8.48
CA GLY A 32 -0.75 -13.46 8.42
C GLY A 32 -0.52 -12.73 9.76
N ILE A 33 -1.34 -13.00 10.77
CA ILE A 33 -1.31 -12.29 12.05
C ILE A 33 -0.29 -12.93 12.98
N ARG A 34 0.53 -12.10 13.62
CA ARG A 34 1.59 -12.49 14.55
C ARG A 34 1.52 -11.64 15.81
N PHE A 35 2.15 -12.14 16.87
CA PHE A 35 2.42 -11.35 18.07
C PHE A 35 3.44 -10.24 17.75
N SER A 36 3.27 -9.07 18.35
CA SER A 36 4.15 -7.93 18.21
C SER A 36 4.78 -7.58 19.56
N GLU A 37 6.07 -7.91 19.69
CA GLU A 37 6.88 -7.55 20.85
C GLU A 37 6.88 -6.03 21.08
N VAL A 38 7.00 -5.24 19.99
CA VAL A 38 6.97 -3.76 20.05
C VAL A 38 5.70 -3.26 20.73
N GLN A 39 4.53 -3.77 20.34
CA GLN A 39 3.26 -3.30 20.89
C GLN A 39 3.11 -3.72 22.37
N ALA A 40 3.55 -4.93 22.71
CA ALA A 40 3.56 -5.41 24.09
C ALA A 40 4.49 -4.59 25.00
N GLU A 41 5.74 -4.35 24.58
CA GLU A 41 6.73 -3.57 25.32
C GLU A 41 6.30 -2.11 25.53
N MET A 42 5.59 -1.54 24.56
CA MET A 42 5.05 -0.18 24.66
C MET A 42 3.76 -0.08 25.48
N GLY A 43 3.24 -1.19 26.01
CA GLY A 43 2.07 -1.20 26.89
C GLY A 43 0.73 -0.99 26.17
N PHE A 44 0.63 -1.40 24.90
CA PHE A 44 -0.64 -1.38 24.16
C PHE A 44 -1.62 -2.39 24.73
N ARG A 45 -2.91 -2.25 24.42
CA ARG A 45 -3.90 -3.30 24.71
C ARG A 45 -3.80 -4.44 23.70
N SER A 46 -3.69 -4.12 22.42
CA SER A 46 -3.46 -5.08 21.33
C SER A 46 -1.97 -5.38 21.19
N HIS A 47 -1.58 -6.65 21.27
CA HIS A 47 -0.19 -7.10 21.06
C HIS A 47 -0.04 -7.88 19.75
N VAL A 48 -0.94 -7.65 18.79
CA VAL A 48 -1.00 -8.41 17.54
C VAL A 48 -1.10 -7.50 16.33
N ASN A 49 -0.46 -7.89 15.23
CA ASN A 49 -0.57 -7.21 13.94
C ASN A 49 -0.34 -8.19 12.77
N GLY A 50 -0.60 -7.73 11.56
CA GLY A 50 -0.15 -8.36 10.32
C GLY A 50 1.12 -7.66 9.83
N PRO A 51 2.32 -8.13 10.20
CA PRO A 51 3.56 -7.53 9.73
C PRO A 51 3.80 -7.91 8.26
N VAL A 52 4.54 -7.06 7.54
CA VAL A 52 5.01 -7.36 6.18
C VAL A 52 6.49 -7.74 6.27
N ASP A 53 6.83 -8.95 5.82
CA ASP A 53 8.17 -9.53 5.95
C ASP A 53 8.93 -9.44 4.62
N ILE A 54 9.52 -8.28 4.33
CA ILE A 54 10.18 -8.00 3.05
C ILE A 54 11.42 -7.11 3.23
N ASP A 55 12.52 -7.47 2.59
CA ASP A 55 13.71 -6.60 2.51
C ASP A 55 13.53 -5.56 1.40
N LEU A 56 13.04 -4.38 1.78
CA LEU A 56 12.83 -3.25 0.87
C LEU A 56 14.13 -2.76 0.22
N ALA A 57 15.28 -2.88 0.91
CA ALA A 57 16.56 -2.42 0.38
C ALA A 57 17.12 -3.37 -0.68
N ALA A 58 16.80 -4.66 -0.58
CA ALA A 58 17.08 -5.64 -1.64
C ALA A 58 16.12 -5.49 -2.84
N ALA A 59 14.86 -5.11 -2.60
CA ALA A 59 13.84 -5.02 -3.64
C ALA A 59 13.84 -3.71 -4.44
N ILE A 60 14.32 -2.59 -3.86
CA ILE A 60 14.22 -1.26 -4.48
C ILE A 60 15.59 -0.57 -4.53
N ASP A 61 15.94 -0.05 -5.71
CA ASP A 61 17.17 0.74 -5.87
C ASP A 61 17.24 1.89 -4.86
N ARG A 62 18.41 2.04 -4.23
CA ARG A 62 18.65 3.01 -3.15
C ARG A 62 18.30 4.46 -3.54
N LYS A 63 18.50 4.86 -4.81
CA LYS A 63 18.20 6.23 -5.26
C LYS A 63 16.71 6.49 -5.35
N VAL A 64 15.90 5.45 -5.54
CA VAL A 64 14.44 5.49 -5.52
C VAL A 64 13.93 5.40 -4.08
N LEU A 65 14.38 4.39 -3.33
CA LEU A 65 13.93 4.10 -1.97
C LEU A 65 14.10 5.28 -1.00
N ARG A 66 15.12 6.13 -1.19
CA ARG A 66 15.35 7.29 -0.31
C ARG A 66 14.18 8.27 -0.23
N PHE A 67 13.27 8.29 -1.20
CA PHE A 67 12.10 9.16 -1.20
C PHE A 67 10.86 8.54 -0.54
N MET A 68 10.91 7.23 -0.22
CA MET A 68 9.76 6.43 0.19
C MET A 68 9.74 6.17 1.71
N GLY A 69 8.55 6.22 2.29
CA GLY A 69 8.21 5.44 3.49
C GLY A 69 7.73 4.05 3.10
N GLU A 70 7.45 3.19 4.08
CA GLU A 70 7.07 1.79 3.83
C GLU A 70 5.81 1.64 2.97
N ALA A 71 4.77 2.45 3.22
CA ALA A 71 3.54 2.46 2.42
C ALA A 71 3.82 2.61 0.91
N ALA A 72 4.67 3.58 0.53
CA ALA A 72 5.06 3.80 -0.85
C ALA A 72 5.97 2.68 -1.39
N ALA A 73 6.85 2.13 -0.55
CA ALA A 73 7.76 1.06 -0.94
C ALA A 73 7.00 -0.25 -1.22
N TYR A 74 6.06 -0.65 -0.36
CA TYR A 74 5.19 -1.80 -0.61
C TYR A 74 4.37 -1.61 -1.88
N ASN A 75 3.78 -0.42 -2.06
CA ASN A 75 3.00 -0.14 -3.27
C ASN A 75 3.87 -0.15 -4.53
N PHE A 76 5.12 0.30 -4.44
CA PHE A 76 6.07 0.29 -5.56
C PHE A 76 6.35 -1.13 -6.02
N ILE A 77 6.63 -2.06 -5.08
CA ILE A 77 6.87 -3.48 -5.39
C ILE A 77 5.62 -4.12 -5.99
N ALA A 78 4.44 -3.87 -5.39
CA ALA A 78 3.17 -4.33 -5.94
C ALA A 78 2.91 -3.79 -7.36
N MET A 79 3.32 -2.55 -7.67
CA MET A 79 3.20 -1.98 -9.02
C MET A 79 4.18 -2.63 -10.01
N GLN A 80 5.40 -2.99 -9.59
CA GLN A 80 6.33 -3.75 -10.43
C GLN A 80 5.75 -5.11 -10.81
N GLU A 81 5.19 -5.83 -9.83
CA GLU A 81 4.53 -7.11 -10.07
C GLU A 81 3.34 -6.93 -11.01
N ALA A 82 2.47 -5.94 -10.79
CA ALA A 82 1.30 -5.69 -11.62
C ALA A 82 1.66 -5.34 -13.09
N ILE A 83 2.72 -4.56 -13.30
CA ILE A 83 3.24 -4.25 -14.65
C ILE A 83 3.74 -5.51 -15.35
N SER A 84 4.47 -6.35 -14.62
CA SER A 84 5.00 -7.62 -15.14
C SER A 84 3.87 -8.60 -15.46
N ASP A 85 2.89 -8.74 -14.56
CA ASP A 85 1.72 -9.61 -14.72
C ASP A 85 0.87 -9.19 -15.93
N ALA A 86 0.71 -7.87 -16.13
CA ALA A 86 0.02 -7.34 -17.31
C ALA A 86 0.82 -7.44 -18.62
N GLY A 87 2.11 -7.77 -18.57
CA GLY A 87 2.98 -7.81 -19.75
C GLY A 87 3.14 -6.45 -20.45
N LEU A 88 3.11 -5.35 -19.70
CA LEU A 88 3.25 -4.00 -20.27
C LEU A 88 4.70 -3.65 -20.58
N THR A 89 4.93 -3.00 -21.71
CA THR A 89 6.25 -2.42 -22.06
C THR A 89 6.44 -1.04 -21.41
N ASP A 90 7.69 -0.56 -21.35
CA ASP A 90 8.02 0.76 -20.81
C ASP A 90 7.21 1.90 -21.48
N ASP A 91 7.00 1.83 -22.79
CA ASP A 91 6.23 2.83 -23.54
C ASP A 91 4.73 2.76 -23.23
N GLN A 92 4.21 1.57 -22.88
CA GLN A 92 2.82 1.41 -22.41
C GLN A 92 2.65 1.90 -20.98
N VAL A 93 3.66 1.78 -20.12
CA VAL A 93 3.64 2.33 -18.76
C VAL A 93 3.77 3.87 -18.79
N SER A 94 4.68 4.40 -19.61
CA SER A 94 5.08 5.81 -19.63
C SER A 94 4.59 6.54 -20.89
N ASN A 95 3.30 6.85 -20.95
CA ASN A 95 2.72 7.70 -21.99
C ASN A 95 1.58 8.58 -21.42
N VAL A 96 1.13 9.57 -22.20
CA VAL A 96 0.11 10.56 -21.78
C VAL A 96 -1.29 9.97 -21.56
N ARG A 97 -1.51 8.72 -22.01
CA ARG A 97 -2.76 7.96 -21.84
C ARG A 97 -2.70 6.98 -20.67
N SER A 98 -1.57 6.92 -19.97
CA SER A 98 -1.30 6.00 -18.86
C SER A 98 -1.10 6.78 -17.58
N GLY A 99 -2.01 6.57 -16.63
CA GLY A 99 -2.10 7.32 -15.40
C GLY A 99 -1.90 6.47 -14.15
N LEU A 100 -1.88 7.13 -13.00
CA LEU A 100 -1.69 6.53 -11.69
C LEU A 100 -2.63 7.18 -10.68
N ILE A 101 -3.45 6.37 -10.01
CA ILE A 101 -4.24 6.78 -8.85
C ILE A 101 -4.02 5.75 -7.76
N VAL A 102 -3.09 6.04 -6.86
CA VAL A 102 -2.80 5.18 -5.71
C VAL A 102 -2.86 6.02 -4.44
N GLY A 103 -3.42 5.43 -3.39
CA GLY A 103 -3.71 6.14 -2.15
C GLY A 103 -3.05 5.48 -0.95
N SER A 104 -3.11 6.19 0.17
CA SER A 104 -2.83 5.67 1.49
C SER A 104 -3.89 6.23 2.45
N GLY A 105 -4.29 5.45 3.45
CA GLY A 105 -5.26 5.91 4.44
C GLY A 105 -4.70 7.11 5.22
N GLY A 106 -3.41 7.04 5.55
CA GLY A 106 -2.62 8.15 6.11
C GLY A 106 -1.36 8.47 5.31
N GLY A 107 -0.62 9.50 5.73
CA GLY A 107 0.79 9.65 5.36
C GLY A 107 1.67 8.75 6.24
N SER A 108 3.00 8.78 6.04
CA SER A 108 3.91 8.04 6.93
C SER A 108 4.00 8.70 8.31
N THR A 109 3.29 8.15 9.28
CA THR A 109 3.35 8.58 10.69
C THR A 109 4.73 8.34 11.27
N SER A 110 5.36 7.21 10.92
CA SER A 110 6.71 6.84 11.35
C SER A 110 7.74 7.90 10.96
N ASN A 111 7.74 8.31 9.69
CA ASN A 111 8.64 9.35 9.19
C ASN A 111 8.28 10.74 9.74
N THR A 112 7.00 11.02 9.99
CA THR A 112 6.58 12.29 10.60
C THR A 112 7.15 12.44 12.01
N VAL A 113 7.00 11.41 12.85
CA VAL A 113 7.56 11.39 14.21
C VAL A 113 9.09 11.46 14.16
N LEU A 114 9.73 10.65 13.31
CA LEU A 114 11.18 10.66 13.13
C LEU A 114 11.72 12.04 12.71
N ALA A 115 11.03 12.76 11.84
CA ALA A 115 11.42 14.11 11.43
C ALA A 115 11.39 15.08 12.62
N ALA A 116 10.31 15.05 13.40
CA ALA A 116 10.15 15.89 14.57
C ALA A 116 11.20 15.57 15.65
N ASP A 117 11.47 14.30 15.92
CA ASP A 117 12.50 13.85 16.86
C ASP A 117 13.90 14.28 16.43
N ASN A 118 14.24 14.08 15.16
CA ASN A 118 15.53 14.54 14.64
C ASN A 118 15.71 16.06 14.78
N MET A 119 14.66 16.84 14.56
CA MET A 119 14.71 18.30 14.77
C MET A 119 14.94 18.64 16.25
N ARG A 120 14.22 17.99 17.17
CA ARG A 120 14.34 18.22 18.63
C ARG A 120 15.71 17.85 19.17
N GLU A 121 16.25 16.71 18.76
CA GLU A 121 17.49 16.16 19.32
C GLU A 121 18.76 16.70 18.63
N LYS A 122 18.70 16.87 17.30
CA LYS A 122 19.89 17.00 16.44
C LYS A 122 19.82 18.19 15.48
N GLY A 123 18.72 18.93 15.48
CA GLY A 123 18.51 20.14 14.68
C GLY A 123 18.20 19.88 13.19
N ILE A 124 17.93 20.98 12.47
CA ILE A 124 17.34 20.97 11.12
C ILE A 124 18.12 20.15 10.09
N ARG A 125 19.45 20.11 10.19
CA ARG A 125 20.30 19.35 9.25
C ARG A 125 20.00 17.85 9.30
N ARG A 126 19.58 17.31 10.45
CA ARG A 126 19.34 15.87 10.62
C ARG A 126 17.99 15.40 10.09
N VAL A 127 17.02 16.31 9.90
CA VAL A 127 15.74 16.00 9.27
C VAL A 127 15.94 15.46 7.85
N GLY A 128 16.89 16.04 7.11
CA GLY A 128 17.22 15.63 5.75
C GLY A 128 16.19 16.09 4.70
N PRO A 129 16.56 16.02 3.41
CA PRO A 129 15.77 16.63 2.33
C PRO A 129 14.60 15.78 1.83
N TYR A 130 14.47 14.53 2.28
CA TYR A 130 13.52 13.56 1.71
C TYR A 130 12.23 13.39 2.51
N MET A 131 12.12 13.99 3.70
CA MET A 131 10.97 13.72 4.58
C MET A 131 9.65 14.18 3.98
N VAL A 132 9.64 15.28 3.21
CA VAL A 132 8.41 15.79 2.57
C VAL A 132 7.76 14.73 1.66
N THR A 133 8.55 14.05 0.83
CA THR A 133 8.00 13.04 -0.08
C THR A 133 7.50 11.80 0.64
N ARG A 134 8.10 11.50 1.81
CA ARG A 134 7.71 10.36 2.65
C ARG A 134 6.45 10.62 3.46
N THR A 135 6.17 11.87 3.83
CA THR A 135 5.10 12.20 4.79
C THR A 135 3.86 12.83 4.15
N MET A 136 3.97 13.42 2.96
CA MET A 136 2.82 14.01 2.29
C MET A 136 1.73 12.98 1.98
N ALA A 137 0.46 13.41 1.98
CA ALA A 137 -0.69 12.53 1.72
C ALA A 137 -0.65 11.85 0.34
N SER A 138 0.05 12.45 -0.63
CA SER A 138 0.28 11.90 -1.97
C SER A 138 1.56 11.06 -2.09
N THR A 139 2.13 10.60 -0.97
CA THR A 139 3.42 9.90 -0.95
C THR A 139 3.45 8.71 -1.91
N THR A 140 2.38 7.90 -1.95
CA THR A 140 2.29 6.73 -2.84
C THR A 140 2.29 7.16 -4.31
N SER A 141 1.42 8.09 -4.72
CA SER A 141 1.36 8.46 -6.15
C SER A 141 2.63 9.18 -6.62
N ALA A 142 3.20 10.06 -5.81
CA ALA A 142 4.41 10.79 -6.19
C ALA A 142 5.66 9.90 -6.24
N CYS A 143 5.81 9.01 -5.27
CA CYS A 143 6.95 8.10 -5.20
C CYS A 143 6.90 7.00 -6.26
N LEU A 144 5.72 6.65 -6.78
CA LEU A 144 5.57 5.70 -7.89
C LEU A 144 5.65 6.42 -9.24
N ALA A 145 4.96 7.55 -9.43
CA ALA A 145 4.92 8.24 -10.71
C ALA A 145 6.29 8.66 -11.23
N THR A 146 7.19 9.07 -10.33
CA THR A 146 8.53 9.55 -10.70
C THR A 146 9.41 8.45 -11.29
N PRO A 147 9.68 7.32 -10.60
CA PRO A 147 10.49 6.23 -11.15
C PRO A 147 9.82 5.50 -12.33
N PHE A 148 8.49 5.33 -12.33
CA PHE A 148 7.76 4.73 -13.45
C PHE A 148 7.47 5.71 -14.60
N LYS A 149 7.92 6.97 -14.47
CA LYS A 149 7.80 8.03 -15.49
C LYS A 149 6.37 8.30 -15.96
N ILE A 150 5.37 8.12 -15.10
CA ILE A 150 3.95 8.31 -15.43
C ILE A 150 3.71 9.72 -16.00
N LYS A 151 2.99 9.80 -17.14
CA LYS A 151 2.73 11.06 -17.87
C LYS A 151 1.26 11.44 -17.94
N GLY A 152 0.36 10.51 -17.67
CA GLY A 152 -1.07 10.75 -17.59
C GLY A 152 -1.49 11.38 -16.28
N VAL A 153 -2.69 11.02 -15.79
CA VAL A 153 -3.15 11.48 -14.47
C VAL A 153 -2.23 10.99 -13.36
N ASN A 154 -2.04 11.81 -12.32
CA ASN A 154 -1.23 11.45 -11.16
C ASN A 154 -1.72 12.20 -9.92
N TYR A 155 -2.39 11.48 -9.01
CA TYR A 155 -2.77 11.98 -7.69
C TYR A 155 -3.12 10.80 -6.77
N SER A 156 -3.35 11.12 -5.49
CA SER A 156 -3.83 10.17 -4.49
C SER A 156 -5.23 10.54 -4.04
N ILE A 157 -6.06 9.51 -3.82
CA ILE A 157 -7.29 9.63 -3.05
C ILE A 157 -7.01 9.06 -1.66
N SER A 158 -7.60 9.66 -0.63
CA SER A 158 -7.60 9.12 0.73
C SER A 158 -9.01 9.21 1.30
N SER A 159 -9.46 8.11 1.87
CA SER A 159 -10.79 7.97 2.48
C SER A 159 -10.77 6.84 3.52
N ALA A 160 -9.77 6.84 4.41
CA ALA A 160 -9.56 5.79 5.42
C ALA A 160 -9.56 4.38 4.79
N CYS A 161 -10.34 3.43 5.33
CA CYS A 161 -10.36 2.05 4.87
C CYS A 161 -10.86 1.87 3.41
N SER A 162 -11.61 2.82 2.84
CA SER A 162 -12.09 2.73 1.45
C SER A 162 -11.14 3.34 0.42
N THR A 163 -9.93 3.76 0.84
CA THR A 163 -8.98 4.52 0.02
C THR A 163 -8.68 3.87 -1.33
N SER A 164 -8.14 2.64 -1.34
CA SER A 164 -7.78 1.96 -2.58
C SER A 164 -8.99 1.58 -3.43
N ALA A 165 -10.14 1.31 -2.80
CA ALA A 165 -11.39 1.08 -3.51
C ALA A 165 -11.85 2.33 -4.29
N HIS A 166 -11.77 3.53 -3.69
CA HIS A 166 -12.04 4.77 -4.40
C HIS A 166 -10.99 5.07 -5.48
N CYS A 167 -9.72 4.75 -5.26
CA CYS A 167 -8.70 4.83 -6.30
C CYS A 167 -9.07 4.00 -7.53
N ILE A 168 -9.46 2.74 -7.33
CA ILE A 168 -9.88 1.82 -8.40
C ILE A 168 -11.16 2.31 -9.10
N GLY A 169 -12.15 2.74 -8.32
CA GLY A 169 -13.39 3.31 -8.88
C GLY A 169 -13.13 4.53 -9.75
N ASN A 170 -12.29 5.45 -9.29
CA ASN A 170 -11.99 6.66 -10.05
C ASN A 170 -11.09 6.38 -11.28
N ALA A 171 -10.18 5.41 -11.19
CA ALA A 171 -9.44 4.91 -12.34
C ALA A 171 -10.37 4.36 -13.43
N MET A 172 -11.36 3.55 -13.03
CA MET A 172 -12.41 3.06 -13.93
C MET A 172 -13.17 4.22 -14.59
N GLU A 173 -13.59 5.23 -13.83
CA GLU A 173 -14.31 6.41 -14.36
C GLU A 173 -13.48 7.16 -15.41
N LEU A 174 -12.18 7.38 -15.16
CA LEU A 174 -11.30 8.06 -16.12
C LEU A 174 -11.23 7.32 -17.46
N ILE A 175 -11.18 5.99 -17.42
CA ILE A 175 -11.16 5.17 -18.64
C ILE A 175 -12.54 5.17 -19.31
N GLN A 176 -13.62 5.00 -18.54
CA GLN A 176 -15.00 5.04 -19.03
C GLN A 176 -15.34 6.35 -19.76
N LEU A 177 -14.78 7.47 -19.29
CA LEU A 177 -14.89 8.81 -19.85
C LEU A 177 -13.86 9.11 -20.95
N GLY A 178 -13.00 8.15 -21.30
CA GLY A 178 -11.99 8.30 -22.36
C GLY A 178 -10.84 9.25 -22.01
N LYS A 179 -10.64 9.59 -20.74
CA LYS A 179 -9.55 10.47 -20.28
C LYS A 179 -8.21 9.76 -20.24
N GLN A 180 -8.19 8.45 -19.99
CA GLN A 180 -7.00 7.58 -19.98
C GLN A 180 -7.36 6.24 -20.64
N ASP A 181 -6.35 5.48 -21.05
CA ASP A 181 -6.52 4.13 -21.61
C ASP A 181 -5.97 3.06 -20.64
N ILE A 182 -4.92 3.38 -19.87
CA ILE A 182 -4.41 2.59 -18.74
C ILE A 182 -4.38 3.47 -17.48
N VAL A 183 -4.79 2.92 -16.34
CA VAL A 183 -4.57 3.54 -15.03
C VAL A 183 -4.10 2.49 -14.03
N PHE A 184 -2.94 2.73 -13.44
CA PHE A 184 -2.45 1.96 -12.30
C PHE A 184 -3.22 2.42 -11.05
N ALA A 185 -3.95 1.51 -10.42
CA ALA A 185 -4.85 1.86 -9.33
C ALA A 185 -4.68 0.97 -8.10
N GLY A 186 -4.74 1.55 -6.91
CA GLY A 186 -4.61 0.79 -5.66
C GLY A 186 -4.17 1.64 -4.48
N GLY A 187 -3.27 1.12 -3.67
CA GLY A 187 -2.72 1.83 -2.52
C GLY A 187 -1.73 1.03 -1.70
N GLY A 188 -1.13 1.67 -0.72
CA GLY A 188 -0.27 1.03 0.27
C GLY A 188 -0.39 1.72 1.61
N GLU A 189 -0.02 1.00 2.67
CA GLU A 189 -0.09 1.49 4.05
C GLU A 189 1.06 0.89 4.88
N GLU A 190 1.61 1.68 5.79
CA GLU A 190 2.66 1.22 6.72
C GLU A 190 2.06 0.48 7.92
N VAL A 191 2.85 -0.36 8.58
CA VAL A 191 2.48 -0.98 9.87
C VAL A 191 3.49 -0.61 10.93
N HIS A 192 3.23 0.52 11.59
CA HIS A 192 4.13 1.07 12.60
C HIS A 192 3.36 1.45 13.88
N TRP A 193 4.05 1.46 15.02
CA TRP A 193 3.42 1.74 16.31
C TRP A 193 2.85 3.17 16.38
N THR A 194 3.48 4.13 15.68
CA THR A 194 3.01 5.53 15.60
C THR A 194 1.64 5.67 14.93
N GLN A 195 1.25 4.70 14.11
CA GLN A 195 -0.09 4.60 13.54
C GLN A 195 -1.00 3.74 14.41
N THR A 196 -0.48 2.60 14.88
CA THR A 196 -1.22 1.65 15.73
C THR A 196 -1.78 2.33 16.98
N VAL A 197 -1.02 3.26 17.59
CA VAL A 197 -1.40 3.93 18.85
C VAL A 197 -2.72 4.69 18.74
N LEU A 198 -3.06 5.20 17.56
CA LEU A 198 -4.32 5.93 17.35
C LEU A 198 -5.53 5.00 17.47
N PHE A 199 -5.40 3.78 16.94
CA PHE A 199 -6.46 2.76 16.99
C PHE A 199 -6.50 2.04 18.33
N ASP A 200 -5.35 1.75 18.93
CA ASP A 200 -5.28 1.17 20.26
C ASP A 200 -5.82 2.17 21.29
N GLY A 201 -5.53 3.47 21.17
CA GLY A 201 -6.05 4.51 22.07
C GLY A 201 -7.57 4.61 22.09
N MET A 202 -8.23 4.39 20.94
CA MET A 202 -9.69 4.39 20.84
C MET A 202 -10.34 3.02 21.11
N GLY A 203 -9.54 1.96 21.31
CA GLY A 203 -10.04 0.61 21.63
C GLY A 203 -10.66 -0.12 20.46
N ALA A 204 -10.19 0.16 19.24
CA ALA A 204 -10.71 -0.47 18.02
C ALA A 204 -9.99 -1.78 17.66
N LEU A 205 -8.83 -2.05 18.28
CA LEU A 205 -8.01 -3.23 18.01
C LEU A 205 -8.39 -4.42 18.91
N SER A 206 -8.28 -5.64 18.36
CA SER A 206 -8.41 -6.88 19.13
C SER A 206 -7.37 -6.95 20.23
N SER A 207 -7.79 -7.30 21.46
CA SER A 207 -6.89 -7.36 22.63
C SER A 207 -7.10 -8.62 23.49
N LYS A 208 -8.19 -9.37 23.28
CA LYS A 208 -8.48 -10.61 24.02
C LYS A 208 -7.74 -11.83 23.49
N TYR A 209 -7.04 -11.71 22.36
CA TYR A 209 -6.41 -12.81 21.63
C TYR A 209 -4.89 -12.61 21.46
N ASN A 210 -4.26 -11.87 22.38
CA ASN A 210 -2.82 -11.64 22.36
C ASN A 210 -2.02 -12.95 22.48
N ASP A 211 -2.53 -13.94 23.22
CA ASP A 211 -1.88 -15.25 23.40
C ASP A 211 -2.12 -16.22 22.22
N THR A 212 -3.02 -15.89 21.30
CA THR A 212 -3.38 -16.71 20.12
C THR A 212 -3.51 -15.82 18.87
N PRO A 213 -2.44 -15.13 18.47
CA PRO A 213 -2.47 -14.05 17.47
C PRO A 213 -3.07 -14.49 16.14
N GLU A 214 -2.77 -15.70 15.69
CA GLU A 214 -3.20 -16.26 14.41
C GLU A 214 -4.73 -16.32 14.26
N THR A 215 -5.46 -16.29 15.38
CA THR A 215 -6.93 -16.31 15.43
C THR A 215 -7.55 -14.97 15.84
N ALA A 216 -6.77 -13.92 16.09
CA ALA A 216 -7.27 -12.65 16.61
C ALA A 216 -8.23 -11.93 15.63
N SER A 217 -7.92 -11.95 14.33
CA SER A 217 -8.83 -11.45 13.30
C SER A 217 -9.87 -12.50 12.95
N ARG A 218 -11.09 -12.30 13.45
CA ARG A 218 -12.20 -13.28 13.34
C ARG A 218 -13.53 -12.64 12.89
N PRO A 219 -13.62 -12.19 11.64
CA PRO A 219 -14.86 -11.62 11.10
C PRO A 219 -16.06 -12.54 11.33
N TYR A 220 -17.20 -11.94 11.70
CA TYR A 220 -18.48 -12.62 11.97
C TYR A 220 -18.53 -13.53 13.21
N ASP A 221 -17.40 -13.85 13.84
CA ASP A 221 -17.37 -14.62 15.08
C ASP A 221 -18.09 -13.86 16.22
N ALA A 222 -18.81 -14.59 17.07
CA ALA A 222 -19.58 -14.03 18.18
C ALA A 222 -18.68 -13.38 19.24
N THR A 223 -17.43 -13.79 19.33
CA THR A 223 -16.44 -13.35 20.33
C THR A 223 -15.45 -12.32 19.79
N ARG A 224 -15.55 -11.90 18.52
CA ARG A 224 -14.72 -10.84 17.93
C ARG A 224 -14.75 -9.57 18.80
N ASP A 225 -13.59 -8.94 18.98
CA ASP A 225 -13.43 -7.82 19.92
C ASP A 225 -12.74 -6.58 19.33
N GLY A 226 -12.41 -6.61 18.04
CA GLY A 226 -11.78 -5.51 17.31
C GLY A 226 -11.19 -5.99 15.99
N PHE A 227 -10.62 -5.09 15.21
CA PHE A 227 -9.84 -5.49 14.03
C PHE A 227 -8.36 -5.71 14.41
N VAL A 228 -7.59 -6.35 13.53
CA VAL A 228 -6.13 -6.45 13.67
C VAL A 228 -5.48 -5.60 12.58
N ILE A 229 -4.59 -4.69 12.96
CA ILE A 229 -3.91 -3.78 12.03
C ILE A 229 -2.87 -4.53 11.20
N SER A 230 -2.69 -4.15 9.94
CA SER A 230 -1.69 -4.70 9.02
C SER A 230 -1.19 -3.59 8.10
N GLY A 231 -0.03 -3.83 7.46
CA GLY A 231 0.50 -3.00 6.38
C GLY A 231 0.44 -3.73 5.04
N GLY A 232 0.93 -3.09 3.99
CA GLY A 232 1.08 -3.72 2.67
C GLY A 232 0.93 -2.74 1.51
N GLY A 233 0.87 -3.30 0.30
CA GLY A 233 0.67 -2.58 -0.95
C GLY A 233 -0.09 -3.44 -1.95
N GLY A 234 -0.93 -2.82 -2.77
CA GLY A 234 -1.67 -3.49 -3.84
C GLY A 234 -1.86 -2.57 -5.03
N THR A 235 -1.66 -3.11 -6.23
CA THR A 235 -1.84 -2.40 -7.49
C THR A 235 -2.57 -3.29 -8.49
N LEU A 236 -3.54 -2.70 -9.18
CA LEU A 236 -4.18 -3.26 -10.36
C LEU A 236 -3.82 -2.43 -11.59
N VAL A 237 -3.62 -3.10 -12.72
CA VAL A 237 -3.59 -2.46 -14.04
C VAL A 237 -5.03 -2.44 -14.55
N ILE A 238 -5.63 -1.24 -14.54
CA ILE A 238 -6.97 -1.02 -15.06
C ILE A 238 -6.86 -0.50 -16.49
N GLU A 239 -7.55 -1.14 -17.43
CA GLU A 239 -7.33 -0.91 -18.85
C GLU A 239 -8.63 -0.86 -19.65
N GLU A 240 -8.65 -0.07 -20.71
CA GLU A 240 -9.73 -0.03 -21.69
C GLU A 240 -9.80 -1.35 -22.48
N LEU A 241 -11.00 -1.92 -22.64
CA LEU A 241 -11.17 -3.27 -23.19
C LEU A 241 -10.58 -3.46 -24.60
N GLU A 242 -10.83 -2.53 -25.51
CA GLU A 242 -10.35 -2.67 -26.90
C GLU A 242 -8.84 -2.42 -26.98
N HIS A 243 -8.29 -1.54 -26.14
CA HIS A 243 -6.85 -1.38 -25.94
C HIS A 243 -6.21 -2.69 -25.44
N ALA A 244 -6.77 -3.31 -24.41
CA ALA A 244 -6.30 -4.59 -23.86
C ALA A 244 -6.30 -5.71 -24.92
N LYS A 245 -7.41 -5.86 -25.67
CA LYS A 245 -7.49 -6.84 -26.77
C LYS A 245 -6.47 -6.59 -27.86
N ALA A 246 -6.26 -5.34 -28.25
CA ALA A 246 -5.35 -4.99 -29.35
C ALA A 246 -3.90 -5.39 -29.06
N ARG A 247 -3.50 -5.42 -27.78
CA ARG A 247 -2.18 -5.90 -27.33
C ARG A 247 -2.16 -7.37 -26.91
N GLY A 248 -3.28 -8.10 -27.00
CA GLY A 248 -3.36 -9.52 -26.67
C GLY A 248 -3.35 -9.84 -25.17
N ALA A 249 -3.87 -8.93 -24.34
CA ALA A 249 -4.08 -9.16 -22.90
C ALA A 249 -5.32 -10.03 -22.63
#